data_AF-A0A0W0MW78-F1
#
_entry.id   AF-A0A0W0MW78-F1
#
_cell.length_a   1.000
_cell.length_b   1.000
_cell.length_c   1.000
_cell.angle_alpha   90.00
_cell.angle_beta   90.00
_cell.angle_gamma   90.00
#
_symmetry.space_group_name_H-M   'P 1'
#
loop_
_entity.id
_entity.type
_entity.pdbx_description
1 polymer ?
#
loop_
_entity_poly.entity_id
_entity_poly.type
_entity_poly.pdbx_seq_one_letter_code
_entity_poly.pdbx_strand_id
1 'polypeptide(L)'
;MNARSPIGAAGDLHSTTRRSIRWQQQSLKALGVLERVEGARGVWQLTEKAKKGLNTPSPGVTLLGFSTNLGLALWGTSPDALAGLYEPIELVLTSPPFPLRISRAYGNPTASEFVDFICQVLEPIVPKISATGSLVLNMTNDSFLEKSPGRSTYLERTIIALEDRLGLTLMDRVPMDKFVEGTRSNAVIWHLESVRLL
;
A
#
# COMPACT_ATOMS: atom_id res chain seq x y z
N MET A 1 22.60 8.85 -5.46
CA MET A 1 22.37 9.85 -6.54
C MET A 1 23.61 10.63 -6.99
N ASN A 2 24.62 10.88 -6.13
CA ASN A 2 25.75 11.76 -6.50
C ASN A 2 26.99 11.03 -7.01
N ALA A 3 27.01 9.70 -6.96
CA ALA A 3 28.08 8.89 -7.55
C ALA A 3 28.25 9.25 -9.02
N ARG A 4 29.51 9.40 -9.44
CA ARG A 4 29.90 9.77 -10.80
C ARG A 4 30.82 8.72 -11.37
N SER A 5 30.64 8.42 -12.64
CA SER A 5 31.50 7.53 -13.42
C SER A 5 31.92 8.23 -14.70
N PRO A 6 33.10 7.91 -15.26
CA PRO A 6 33.51 8.42 -16.56
C PRO A 6 32.55 7.91 -17.65
N ILE A 7 32.14 8.77 -18.58
CA ILE A 7 31.26 8.41 -19.69
C ILE A 7 31.82 8.93 -21.02
N GLY A 8 31.78 8.09 -22.06
CA GLY A 8 32.22 8.43 -23.42
C GLY A 8 33.74 8.47 -23.57
N ALA A 9 34.21 8.78 -24.79
CA ALA A 9 35.64 8.81 -25.10
C ALA A 9 36.42 9.89 -24.33
N ALA A 10 35.75 10.98 -23.93
CA ALA A 10 36.33 12.07 -23.15
C ALA A 10 36.52 11.74 -21.66
N GLY A 11 35.86 10.69 -21.14
CA GLY A 11 36.01 10.27 -19.74
C GLY A 11 35.39 11.20 -18.70
N ASP A 12 34.51 12.13 -19.11
CA ASP A 12 33.91 13.10 -18.19
C ASP A 12 33.07 12.44 -17.09
N LEU A 13 33.26 12.92 -15.86
CA LEU A 13 32.59 12.38 -14.68
C LEU A 13 31.14 12.86 -14.62
N HIS A 14 30.22 11.94 -14.91
CA HIS A 14 28.79 12.19 -14.86
C HIS A 14 28.07 11.22 -13.92
N SER A 15 26.96 11.68 -13.34
CA SER A 15 26.05 10.81 -12.60
C SER A 15 25.03 10.21 -13.57
N THR A 16 25.10 8.89 -13.76
CA THR A 16 24.17 8.11 -14.60
C THR A 16 22.74 8.21 -14.07
N THR A 17 22.56 8.14 -12.74
CA THR A 17 21.25 8.30 -12.09
C THR A 17 20.63 9.66 -12.40
N ARG A 18 21.37 10.77 -12.21
CA ARG A 18 20.87 12.12 -12.50
C ARG A 18 20.55 12.30 -13.98
N ARG A 19 21.32 11.67 -14.87
CA ARG A 19 21.06 11.69 -16.31
C ARG A 19 19.77 10.95 -16.66
N SER A 20 19.53 9.77 -16.07
CA SER A 20 18.30 8.99 -16.26
C SER A 20 17.06 9.75 -15.76
N ILE A 21 17.12 10.32 -14.55
CA ILE A 21 16.04 11.16 -14.00
C ILE A 21 15.72 12.33 -14.93
N ARG A 22 16.76 13.01 -15.44
CA ARG A 22 16.58 14.11 -16.38
C ARG A 22 15.91 13.67 -17.68
N TRP A 23 16.25 12.50 -18.20
CA TRP A 23 15.59 11.96 -19.40
C TRP A 23 14.10 11.70 -19.16
N GLN A 24 13.75 11.02 -18.07
CA GLN A 24 12.34 10.80 -17.71
C GLN A 24 11.59 12.12 -17.53
N GLN A 25 12.22 13.10 -16.88
CA GLN A 25 11.67 14.44 -16.74
C GLN A 25 11.41 15.13 -18.10
N GLN A 26 12.33 15.01 -19.08
CA GLN A 26 12.08 15.58 -20.43
C GLN A 26 10.96 14.86 -21.15
N SER A 27 10.87 13.53 -21.03
CA SER A 27 9.76 12.74 -21.59
C SER A 27 8.42 13.20 -21.01
N LEU A 28 8.31 13.34 -19.68
CA LEU A 28 7.10 13.80 -19.01
C LEU A 28 6.72 15.24 -19.38
N LYS A 29 7.71 16.12 -19.63
CA LYS A 29 7.45 17.45 -20.18
C LYS A 29 6.92 17.39 -21.60
N ALA A 30 7.53 16.57 -22.47
CA ALA A 30 7.09 16.41 -23.86
C ALA A 30 5.67 15.84 -23.94
N LEU A 31 5.30 14.97 -23.00
CA LEU A 31 3.94 14.43 -22.85
C LEU A 31 2.95 15.43 -22.22
N GLY A 32 3.40 16.61 -21.79
CA GLY A 32 2.57 17.61 -21.12
C GLY A 32 2.09 17.18 -19.73
N VAL A 33 2.79 16.24 -19.08
CA VAL A 33 2.47 15.76 -17.73
C VAL A 33 3.04 16.68 -16.67
N LEU A 34 4.25 17.21 -16.88
CA LEU A 34 4.94 18.11 -15.96
C LEU A 34 5.14 19.50 -16.55
N GLU A 35 4.97 20.51 -15.69
CA GLU A 35 5.35 21.91 -15.94
C GLU A 35 6.24 22.44 -14.82
N ARG A 36 6.97 23.52 -15.12
CA ARG A 36 7.85 24.14 -14.13
C ARG A 36 7.02 25.05 -13.23
N VAL A 37 7.30 25.02 -11.93
CA VAL A 37 6.70 25.97 -10.98
C VAL A 37 7.33 27.36 -11.20
N GLU A 38 6.49 28.36 -11.43
CA GLU A 38 6.94 29.75 -11.62
C GLU A 38 7.68 30.26 -10.37
N GLY A 39 8.75 31.02 -10.58
CA GLY A 39 9.59 31.55 -9.48
C GLY A 39 10.51 30.52 -8.81
N ALA A 40 10.37 29.22 -9.08
CA ALA A 40 11.21 28.18 -8.47
C ALA A 40 12.21 27.55 -9.46
N ARG A 41 13.44 27.29 -9.01
CA ARG A 41 14.47 26.59 -9.80
C ARG A 41 14.47 25.11 -9.46
N GLY A 42 14.24 24.26 -10.46
CA GLY A 42 14.30 22.81 -10.30
C GLY A 42 13.08 22.19 -9.63
N VAL A 43 12.02 22.97 -9.41
CA VAL A 43 10.73 22.49 -8.89
C VAL A 43 9.75 22.31 -10.04
N TRP A 44 9.08 21.16 -10.06
CA TRP A 44 8.16 20.74 -11.11
C TRP A 44 6.84 20.34 -10.47
N GLN A 45 5.75 20.60 -11.18
CA GLN A 45 4.39 20.21 -10.78
C GLN A 45 3.68 19.50 -11.92
N LEU A 46 2.65 18.71 -11.60
CA LEU A 46 1.75 18.16 -12.60
C LEU A 46 0.97 19.30 -13.28
N THR A 47 0.79 19.20 -14.59
CA THR A 47 -0.10 20.11 -15.32
C THR A 47 -1.56 19.89 -14.89
N GLU A 48 -2.39 20.92 -15.00
CA GLU A 48 -3.82 20.79 -14.70
C GLU A 48 -4.52 19.71 -15.54
N LYS A 49 -4.09 19.53 -16.79
CA LYS A 49 -4.57 18.44 -17.67
C LYS A 49 -4.20 17.06 -17.09
N ALA A 50 -2.96 16.89 -16.63
CA ALA A 50 -2.52 15.63 -16.04
C ALA A 50 -3.23 15.35 -14.72
N LYS A 51 -3.44 16.36 -13.86
CA LYS A 51 -4.21 16.21 -12.62
C LYS A 51 -5.62 15.71 -12.87
N LYS A 52 -6.31 16.23 -13.89
CA LYS A 52 -7.67 15.81 -14.26
C LYS A 52 -7.72 14.49 -15.05
N GLY A 53 -6.64 14.13 -15.74
CA GLY A 53 -6.56 12.93 -16.58
C GLY A 53 -6.17 11.66 -15.84
N LEU A 54 -5.65 11.77 -14.60
CA LEU A 54 -5.36 10.63 -13.75
C LEU A 54 -6.67 10.06 -13.18
N ASN A 55 -7.21 9.06 -13.86
CA ASN A 55 -8.41 8.34 -13.44
C ASN A 55 -8.03 6.98 -12.85
N THR A 56 -8.82 6.50 -11.90
CA THR A 56 -8.70 5.11 -11.42
C THR A 56 -8.88 4.16 -12.60
N PRO A 57 -8.02 3.13 -12.75
CA PRO A 57 -8.23 2.10 -13.76
C PRO A 57 -9.61 1.46 -13.56
N SER A 58 -10.27 1.12 -14.68
CA SER A 58 -11.53 0.39 -14.64
C SER A 58 -11.34 -0.96 -13.92
N PRO A 59 -12.37 -1.49 -13.24
CA PRO A 59 -12.31 -2.84 -12.66
C PRO A 59 -11.85 -3.87 -13.71
N GLY A 60 -10.98 -4.81 -13.30
CA GLY A 60 -10.36 -5.79 -14.18
C GLY A 60 -9.16 -5.28 -14.98
N VAL A 61 -8.81 -3.99 -14.89
CA VAL A 61 -7.63 -3.41 -15.54
C VAL A 61 -6.52 -3.19 -14.52
N THR A 62 -5.36 -3.79 -14.79
CA THR A 62 -4.13 -3.57 -14.02
C THR A 62 -3.07 -2.92 -14.91
N LEU A 63 -2.58 -1.76 -14.49
CA LEU A 63 -1.54 -1.01 -15.19
C LEU A 63 -0.19 -1.22 -14.49
N LEU A 64 0.89 -1.36 -15.26
CA LEU A 64 2.24 -1.28 -14.73
C LEU A 64 2.60 0.18 -14.48
N GLY A 65 2.75 0.57 -13.22
CA GLY A 65 3.22 1.89 -12.82
C GLY A 65 4.72 2.05 -13.07
N PHE A 66 5.53 1.14 -12.50
CA PHE A 66 6.96 1.06 -12.81
C PHE A 66 7.53 -0.33 -12.53
N SER A 67 8.69 -0.61 -13.10
CA SER A 67 9.45 -1.85 -12.91
C SER A 67 10.91 -1.55 -12.59
N THR A 68 11.48 -2.35 -11.70
CA THR A 68 12.89 -2.35 -11.33
C THR A 68 13.38 -3.80 -11.20
N ASN A 69 14.70 -3.98 -11.06
CA ASN A 69 15.26 -5.30 -10.77
C ASN A 69 14.81 -5.88 -9.40
N LEU A 70 14.25 -5.05 -8.52
CA LEU A 70 13.78 -5.45 -7.19
C LEU A 70 12.26 -5.65 -7.12
N GLY A 71 11.51 -5.34 -8.18
CA GLY A 71 10.07 -5.53 -8.19
C GLY A 71 9.30 -4.54 -9.05
N LEU A 72 7.98 -4.67 -8.98
CA LEU A 72 7.00 -3.97 -9.80
C LEU A 72 6.06 -3.15 -8.91
N ALA A 73 5.62 -2.01 -9.42
CA ALA A 73 4.47 -1.29 -8.88
C ALA A 73 3.31 -1.41 -9.86
N LEU A 74 2.21 -2.03 -9.41
CA LEU A 74 0.99 -2.20 -10.17
C LEU A 74 -0.07 -1.20 -9.70
N TRP A 75 -0.89 -0.73 -10.62
CA TRP A 75 -2.01 0.15 -10.34
C TRP A 75 -3.32 -0.50 -10.83
N GLY A 76 -4.16 -0.86 -9.87
CA GLY A 76 -5.40 -1.60 -10.07
C GLY A 76 -6.08 -1.84 -8.72
N THR A 77 -7.19 -2.56 -8.72
CA THR A 77 -7.73 -3.11 -7.46
C THR A 77 -6.82 -4.26 -6.99
N SER A 78 -6.72 -4.51 -5.67
CA SER A 78 -5.84 -5.56 -5.16
C SER A 78 -6.16 -6.96 -5.73
N PRO A 79 -7.43 -7.39 -5.83
CA PRO A 79 -7.77 -8.67 -6.46
C PRO A 79 -7.35 -8.74 -7.92
N ASP A 80 -7.63 -7.71 -8.72
CA ASP A 80 -7.31 -7.69 -10.15
C ASP A 80 -5.79 -7.64 -10.40
N ALA A 81 -5.06 -6.91 -9.55
CA ALA A 81 -3.61 -6.79 -9.66
C ALA A 81 -2.89 -8.10 -9.35
N LEU A 82 -3.47 -8.93 -8.47
CA LEU A 82 -2.89 -10.20 -8.05
C LEU A 82 -3.45 -11.40 -8.82
N ALA A 83 -4.54 -11.24 -9.58
CA ALA A 83 -5.19 -12.32 -10.31
C ALA A 83 -4.19 -13.13 -11.17
N GLY A 84 -3.33 -12.43 -11.91
CA GLY A 84 -2.30 -13.02 -12.78
C GLY A 84 -0.97 -13.38 -12.11
N LEU A 85 -0.85 -13.22 -10.78
CA LEU A 85 0.33 -13.65 -10.03
C LEU A 85 0.23 -15.14 -9.73
N TYR A 86 1.20 -15.92 -10.23
CA TYR A 86 1.26 -17.39 -10.06
C TYR A 86 2.33 -17.82 -9.05
N GLU A 87 3.27 -16.92 -8.76
CA GLU A 87 4.31 -17.13 -7.78
C GLU A 87 3.74 -17.08 -6.36
N PRO A 88 4.17 -17.98 -5.46
CA PRO A 88 3.72 -17.97 -4.09
C PRO A 88 4.18 -16.70 -3.37
N ILE A 89 3.27 -16.05 -2.64
CA ILE A 89 3.54 -14.82 -1.90
C ILE A 89 4.06 -15.18 -0.51
N GLU A 90 5.29 -14.78 -0.18
CA GLU A 90 5.86 -15.03 1.15
C GLU A 90 5.40 -14.00 2.20
N LEU A 91 5.07 -12.78 1.78
CA LEU A 91 4.64 -11.72 2.70
C LEU A 91 3.63 -10.79 2.03
N VAL A 92 2.47 -10.67 2.65
CA VAL A 92 1.52 -9.58 2.38
C VAL A 92 1.60 -8.60 3.53
N LEU A 93 2.08 -7.39 3.26
CA LEU A 93 2.14 -6.31 4.24
C LEU A 93 1.24 -5.17 3.76
N THR A 94 0.19 -4.86 4.51
CA THR A 94 -0.76 -3.82 4.12
C THR A 94 -1.35 -3.07 5.32
N SER A 95 -1.81 -1.85 5.08
CA SER A 95 -2.56 -1.03 6.04
C SER A 95 -3.94 -0.74 5.46
N PRO A 96 -4.98 -1.53 5.81
CA PRO A 96 -6.35 -1.19 5.42
C PRO A 96 -6.71 0.24 5.86
N PRO A 97 -7.64 0.92 5.17
CA PRO A 97 -8.10 2.25 5.57
C PRO A 97 -8.53 2.26 7.04
N PHE A 98 -8.15 3.26 7.84
CA PHE A 98 -8.57 3.28 9.24
C PHE A 98 -10.04 3.69 9.42
N PRO A 99 -10.78 3.11 10.39
CA PRO A 99 -12.11 3.56 10.73
C PRO A 99 -12.09 5.05 11.10
N LEU A 100 -12.91 5.86 10.44
CA LEU A 100 -12.93 7.30 10.67
C LEU A 100 -13.79 7.64 11.88
N ARG A 101 -13.28 8.48 12.77
CA ARG A 101 -14.09 9.03 13.89
C ARG A 101 -15.13 10.04 13.41
N ILE A 102 -14.76 10.86 12.43
CA ILE A 102 -15.66 11.85 11.81
C ILE A 102 -16.03 11.31 10.44
N SER A 103 -17.32 11.08 10.24
CA SER A 103 -17.82 10.58 8.97
C SER A 103 -17.54 11.58 7.84
N ARG A 104 -17.21 11.03 6.68
CA ARG A 104 -17.19 11.80 5.43
C ARG A 104 -18.64 11.97 4.95
N ALA A 105 -18.84 12.73 3.87
CA ALA A 105 -20.17 13.02 3.31
C ALA A 105 -20.99 11.77 2.97
N TYR A 106 -20.35 10.61 2.78
CA TYR A 106 -20.95 9.32 2.46
C TYR A 106 -21.18 8.42 3.70
N GLY A 107 -21.07 8.95 4.91
CA GLY A 107 -21.25 8.21 6.15
C GLY A 107 -20.00 7.47 6.63
N ASN A 108 -20.15 6.70 7.71
CA ASN A 108 -19.10 5.85 8.28
C ASN A 108 -19.56 4.39 8.29
N PRO A 109 -18.72 3.45 7.85
CA PRO A 109 -19.04 2.03 7.98
C PRO A 109 -19.09 1.62 9.45
N THR A 110 -20.00 0.73 9.76
CA THR A 110 -20.06 0.00 11.03
C THR A 110 -18.84 -0.91 11.18
N ALA A 111 -18.58 -1.38 12.40
CA ALA A 111 -17.51 -2.34 12.65
C ALA A 111 -17.67 -3.63 11.80
N SER A 112 -18.91 -4.10 11.58
CA SER A 112 -19.16 -5.30 10.77
C SER A 112 -18.85 -5.04 9.30
N GLU A 113 -19.36 -3.95 8.73
CA GLU A 113 -19.11 -3.60 7.32
C GLU A 113 -17.61 -3.41 7.06
N PHE A 114 -16.87 -2.88 8.04
CA PHE A 114 -15.42 -2.75 7.95
C PHE A 114 -14.70 -4.10 7.97
N VAL A 115 -15.12 -5.02 8.84
CA VAL A 115 -14.61 -6.40 8.89
C VAL A 115 -14.91 -7.13 7.58
N ASP A 116 -16.13 -6.99 7.06
CA ASP A 116 -16.57 -7.60 5.81
C ASP A 116 -15.75 -7.08 4.63
N PHE A 117 -15.51 -5.76 4.57
CA PHE A 117 -14.64 -5.16 3.57
C PHE A 117 -13.21 -5.73 3.62
N ILE A 118 -12.60 -5.85 4.80
CA ILE A 118 -11.25 -6.43 4.94
C ILE A 118 -11.24 -7.87 4.44
N CYS A 119 -12.22 -8.69 4.84
CA CYS A 119 -12.31 -10.08 4.41
C CYS A 119 -12.48 -10.19 2.90
N GLN A 120 -13.35 -9.39 2.28
CA GLN A 120 -13.56 -9.38 0.82
C GLN A 120 -12.29 -9.04 0.04
N VAL A 121 -11.47 -8.12 0.56
CA VAL A 121 -10.19 -7.76 -0.09
C VAL A 121 -9.17 -8.88 0.04
N LEU A 122 -9.13 -9.56 1.19
CA LEU A 122 -8.13 -10.58 1.51
C LEU A 122 -8.47 -11.97 0.99
N GLU A 123 -9.75 -12.30 0.85
CA GLU A 123 -10.24 -13.59 0.37
C GLU A 123 -9.56 -14.06 -0.92
N PRO A 124 -9.40 -13.25 -1.98
CA PRO A 124 -8.67 -13.68 -3.18
C PRO A 124 -7.14 -13.69 -3.02
N ILE A 125 -6.60 -13.08 -1.96
CA ILE A 125 -5.16 -12.94 -1.70
C ILE A 125 -4.64 -14.10 -0.88
N VAL A 126 -5.37 -14.52 0.16
CA VAL A 126 -4.96 -15.57 1.10
C VAL A 126 -4.56 -16.88 0.40
N PRO A 127 -5.31 -17.39 -0.61
CA PRO A 127 -4.92 -18.59 -1.34
C PRO A 127 -3.61 -18.48 -2.13
N LYS A 128 -3.11 -17.26 -2.38
CA LYS A 128 -1.83 -17.01 -3.08
C LYS A 128 -0.64 -16.92 -2.12
N ILE A 129 -0.89 -16.83 -0.82
CA ILE A 129 0.16 -16.83 0.20
C ILE A 129 0.75 -18.24 0.29
N SER A 130 2.08 -18.33 0.34
CA SER A 130 2.78 -19.60 0.49
C SER A 130 2.42 -20.27 1.83
N ALA A 131 2.68 -21.57 1.96
CA ALA A 131 2.45 -22.28 3.22
C ALA A 131 3.30 -21.75 4.39
N THR A 132 4.41 -21.06 4.11
CA THR A 132 5.29 -20.41 5.10
C THR A 132 5.06 -18.90 5.18
N GLY A 133 4.24 -18.36 4.29
CA GLY A 133 4.05 -16.94 4.11
C GLY A 133 3.19 -16.33 5.22
N SER A 134 3.26 -15.01 5.33
CA SER A 134 2.59 -14.26 6.39
C SER A 134 1.75 -13.11 5.88
N LEU A 135 0.65 -12.82 6.58
CA LEU A 135 -0.19 -11.65 6.37
C LEU A 135 -0.02 -10.68 7.54
N VAL A 136 0.38 -9.45 7.23
CA VAL A 136 0.59 -8.37 8.19
C VAL A 136 -0.37 -7.22 7.89
N LEU A 137 -1.22 -6.92 8.88
CA LEU A 137 -2.23 -5.88 8.80
C LEU A 137 -1.91 -4.75 9.78
N ASN A 138 -1.57 -3.58 9.25
CA ASN A 138 -1.49 -2.38 10.04
C ASN A 138 -2.89 -1.80 10.28
N MET A 139 -3.41 -2.04 11.48
CA MET A 139 -4.70 -1.54 11.94
C MET A 139 -4.50 -0.49 13.05
N THR A 140 -5.57 0.05 13.64
CA THR A 140 -5.44 1.03 14.74
C THR A 140 -6.26 0.63 15.95
N ASN A 141 -5.66 0.61 17.13
CA ASN A 141 -6.40 0.46 18.38
C ASN A 141 -7.08 1.77 18.82
N ASP A 142 -6.84 2.87 18.09
CA ASP A 142 -7.40 4.19 18.38
C ASP A 142 -8.77 4.37 17.69
N SER A 143 -9.71 3.48 18.00
CA SER A 143 -11.09 3.53 17.51
C SER A 143 -12.06 3.47 18.68
N PHE A 144 -12.72 4.58 18.96
CA PHE A 144 -13.68 4.73 20.06
C PHE A 144 -15.10 4.80 19.54
N LEU A 145 -16.03 4.32 20.37
CA LEU A 145 -17.46 4.47 20.15
C LEU A 145 -17.82 5.97 20.21
N GLU A 146 -18.84 6.37 19.43
CA GLU A 146 -19.24 7.77 19.38
C GLU A 146 -19.60 8.28 20.78
N LYS A 147 -18.99 9.42 21.17
CA LYS A 147 -19.23 10.11 22.45
C LYS A 147 -19.04 9.20 23.67
N SER A 148 -18.19 8.19 23.57
CA SER A 148 -17.95 7.23 24.65
C SER A 148 -16.45 6.93 24.80
N PRO A 149 -15.96 6.71 26.03
CA PRO A 149 -14.60 6.20 26.25
C PRO A 149 -14.46 4.71 25.89
N GLY A 150 -15.56 4.02 25.55
CA GLY A 150 -15.54 2.64 25.10
C GLY A 150 -14.87 2.50 23.74
N ARG A 151 -14.06 1.45 23.56
CA ARG A 151 -13.41 1.14 22.28
C ARG A 151 -14.32 0.33 21.38
N SER A 152 -14.18 0.54 20.08
CA SER A 152 -14.78 -0.32 19.07
C SER A 152 -14.12 -1.71 19.12
N THR A 153 -14.93 -2.75 19.04
CA THR A 153 -14.47 -4.15 19.02
C THR A 153 -14.08 -4.62 17.61
N TYR A 154 -13.90 -3.70 16.66
CA TYR A 154 -13.67 -4.06 15.26
C TYR A 154 -12.37 -4.85 15.07
N LEU A 155 -11.33 -4.58 15.87
CA LEU A 155 -10.06 -5.32 15.81
C LEU A 155 -10.25 -6.78 16.19
N GLU A 156 -10.91 -7.03 17.32
CA GLU A 156 -11.21 -8.37 17.82
C GLU A 156 -12.12 -9.11 16.83
N ARG A 157 -13.13 -8.43 16.28
CA ARG A 157 -14.02 -9.00 15.26
C ARG A 157 -13.30 -9.30 13.96
N THR A 158 -12.35 -8.46 13.53
CA THR A 158 -11.54 -8.70 12.33
C THR A 158 -10.72 -9.96 12.52
N ILE A 159 -10.07 -10.09 13.67
CA ILE A 159 -9.26 -11.26 14.00
C ILE A 159 -10.09 -12.55 13.94
N ILE A 160 -11.21 -12.59 14.65
CA ILE A 160 -12.11 -13.74 14.64
C ILE A 160 -12.59 -14.06 13.22
N ALA A 161 -12.96 -13.04 12.43
CA ALA A 161 -13.41 -13.25 11.06
C ALA A 161 -12.30 -13.78 10.13
N LEU A 162 -11.05 -13.37 10.32
CA LEU A 162 -9.92 -13.90 9.55
C LEU A 162 -9.67 -15.39 9.86
N GLU A 163 -9.84 -15.80 11.12
CA GLU A 163 -9.77 -17.21 11.50
C GLU A 163 -10.96 -18.00 10.94
N ASP A 164 -12.18 -17.57 11.23
CA ASP A 164 -13.41 -18.29 10.89
C ASP A 164 -13.67 -18.37 9.38
N ARG A 165 -13.37 -17.29 8.64
CA ARG A 165 -13.74 -17.18 7.22
C ARG A 165 -12.60 -17.51 6.28
N LEU A 166 -11.36 -17.15 6.65
CA LEU A 166 -10.20 -17.31 5.77
C LEU A 166 -9.23 -18.40 6.25
N GLY A 167 -9.52 -19.07 7.38
CA GLY A 167 -8.69 -20.15 7.91
C GLY A 167 -7.30 -19.71 8.35
N LEU A 168 -7.12 -18.40 8.60
CA LEU A 168 -5.86 -17.86 9.10
C LEU A 168 -5.70 -18.18 10.59
N THR A 169 -4.50 -18.01 11.12
CA THR A 169 -4.27 -18.17 12.55
C THR A 169 -3.35 -17.08 13.09
N LEU A 170 -3.56 -16.85 14.37
CA LEU A 170 -3.06 -15.75 15.14
C LEU A 170 -1.66 -16.01 15.75
N MET A 171 -0.57 -15.48 15.17
CA MET A 171 0.75 -15.39 15.83
C MET A 171 0.93 -14.33 16.96
N ASP A 172 1.22 -13.05 16.66
CA ASP A 172 1.38 -11.99 17.67
C ASP A 172 0.75 -10.60 17.38
N ARG A 173 0.63 -9.73 18.39
CA ARG A 173 0.29 -8.32 18.22
C ARG A 173 1.50 -7.47 18.56
N VAL A 174 2.09 -6.82 17.56
CA VAL A 174 3.26 -5.96 17.75
C VAL A 174 2.84 -4.50 17.91
N PRO A 175 2.96 -3.89 19.11
CA PRO A 175 2.68 -2.47 19.27
C PRO A 175 3.71 -1.64 18.51
N MET A 176 3.25 -0.87 17.52
CA MET A 176 4.09 0.07 16.79
C MET A 176 3.98 1.46 17.43
N ASP A 177 4.86 1.72 18.40
CA ASP A 177 4.96 3.06 18.98
C ASP A 177 5.64 3.99 17.97
N LYS A 178 4.87 4.95 17.45
CA LYS A 178 5.48 6.09 16.76
C LYS A 178 6.01 7.00 17.86
N PHE A 179 7.32 6.94 18.11
CA PHE A 179 8.01 7.96 18.90
C PHE A 179 8.00 9.28 18.12
N VAL A 180 6.85 9.93 18.12
CA VAL A 180 6.60 11.29 17.69
C VAL A 180 5.62 11.81 18.74
N GLU A 181 5.94 12.94 19.39
CA GLU A 181 5.10 13.57 20.40
C GLU A 181 3.61 13.55 19.99
N GLY A 182 2.81 12.72 20.65
CA GLY A 182 1.36 12.92 20.76
C GLY A 182 0.41 12.13 19.86
N THR A 183 0.77 11.03 19.17
CA THR A 183 -0.28 10.20 18.52
C THR A 183 0.10 8.72 18.37
N ARG A 184 -0.68 7.84 19.02
CA ARG A 184 -0.50 6.37 18.98
C ARG A 184 -1.47 5.73 17.99
N SER A 185 -0.98 4.84 17.12
CA SER A 185 -1.80 3.92 16.32
C SER A 185 -0.95 2.67 16.01
N ASN A 186 -1.44 1.47 16.34
CA ASN A 186 -0.67 0.20 16.35
C ASN A 186 -1.16 -0.85 15.33
N ALA A 187 -0.25 -1.32 14.48
CA ALA A 187 -0.38 -2.46 13.56
C ALA A 187 -0.34 -3.85 14.23
N VAL A 188 -0.72 -4.94 13.54
CA VAL A 188 -0.72 -6.35 14.03
C VAL A 188 -0.10 -7.30 12.96
N ILE A 189 0.71 -8.31 13.37
CA ILE A 189 1.44 -9.27 12.51
C ILE A 189 0.98 -10.71 12.84
N TRP A 190 0.53 -11.52 11.87
CA TRP A 190 0.23 -12.94 12.13
C TRP A 190 1.05 -13.91 11.24
N HIS A 191 1.50 -15.03 11.82
CA HIS A 191 2.22 -16.20 11.25
C HIS A 191 1.51 -17.49 11.72
N LEU A 192 1.64 -18.60 11.01
CA LEU A 192 1.41 -19.91 11.60
C LEU A 192 2.42 -20.90 11.03
N GLU A 193 3.16 -21.55 11.92
CA GLU A 193 3.89 -22.77 11.59
C GLU A 193 2.91 -23.94 11.59
N SER A 194 3.02 -24.77 10.55
CA SER A 194 2.14 -25.90 10.30
C SER A 194 2.08 -26.87 11.48
N VAL A 195 0.87 -27.09 12.03
CA VAL A 195 0.54 -28.33 12.72
C VAL A 195 -0.61 -28.99 11.97
N ARG A 196 -0.27 -29.92 11.07
CA ARG A 196 -1.19 -31.03 10.80
C ARG A 196 -1.22 -31.89 12.05
N LEU A 197 -2.28 -31.78 12.84
CA LEU A 197 -2.69 -32.91 13.67
C LEU A 197 -3.61 -33.77 12.82
N LEU A 198 -3.02 -34.89 12.37
CA LEU A 198 -3.59 -36.03 11.62
C LEU A 198 -3.90 -35.78 10.14
#